data_AF-A0A1G4K4J1-F1
#
_entry.id   AF-A0A1G4K4J1-F1
#
_cell.length_a   1.000
_cell.length_b   1.000
_cell.length_c   1.000
_cell.angle_alpha   90.00
_cell.angle_beta   90.00
_cell.angle_gamma   90.00
#
_symmetry.space_group_name_H-M   'P 1'
#
loop_
_entity.id
_entity.type
_entity.pdbx_description
1 polymer ?
#
loop_
_entity_poly.entity_id
_entity_poly.type
_entity_poly.pdbx_seq_one_letter_code
_entity_poly.pdbx_strand_id
1 'polypeptide(L)'
;MDVAPNSTASEDSNATPGLTKNEELACPVCNEKTVDLLQLNNHLDRTHGFAEEPDQDELLQKNDHRFDGTKHKSKPLAAKTKFTLNRSHWIEPHTNHSRCHKCCAKLNRSTGHINCRKCGELFCIKHCQNVIKLNVNAEYDPRDGKWCRCCQQCAQDKPGYNDFASFRSRTSEFKKLRSSRTEDRQLQFLQLENRFVRLMNGILRINARYQGSMLASFKIPMEISQLERNVVPWTPDDLAIACTSCRRQFGLTLRKHHCRLCGKLVCDNAITKCSNNIPVTNLVNAASDLPIAKPADAASIETSIRVCSSCVQSLFRKRKFEKELAMPLSILFQLYERMSTISSVVLSIVANLEEASQTNSSLTTPDPSEVAKLSKTRRKMVDSFSTYDQLTKQLLRLKPRNASEGRIQSAIISRASSFIQENMLPLGRLTAKLTSQSPSPGSSQERNSDNSNKDLSIKEIKDYRTQLMVIKEQKFLVEDMIATATKHRKFDEALVLSKNLEELNLQADGLTNLLGGEGFS
;
A
#
# COMPACT_ATOMS: atom_id res chain seq x y z
N MET A 1 41.61 3.33 56.00
CA MET A 1 40.78 2.28 55.40
C MET A 1 41.47 1.85 54.13
N ASP A 2 41.73 0.56 54.05
CA ASP A 2 42.97 -0.02 53.52
C ASP A 2 43.21 0.07 52.02
N VAL A 3 44.51 0.10 51.71
CA VAL A 3 45.14 0.18 50.40
C VAL A 3 45.60 -1.23 49.98
N ALA A 4 45.08 -1.69 48.82
CA ALA A 4 45.67 -2.63 47.84
C ALA A 4 46.14 -4.03 48.32
N PRO A 5 46.56 -4.99 47.45
CA PRO A 5 46.70 -4.98 46.00
C PRO A 5 46.12 -6.23 45.28
N ASN A 6 46.08 -6.19 43.95
CA ASN A 6 46.02 -7.40 43.12
C ASN A 6 47.21 -7.38 42.17
N SER A 7 48.01 -8.45 42.21
CA SER A 7 49.25 -8.61 41.49
C SER A 7 49.23 -9.86 40.60
N THR A 8 49.92 -9.75 39.46
CA THR A 8 50.64 -10.79 38.67
C THR A 8 49.89 -11.82 37.82
N ALA A 9 50.07 -11.71 36.48
CA ALA A 9 50.74 -12.65 35.56
C ALA A 9 50.16 -12.51 34.11
N SER A 10 50.81 -11.91 33.10
CA SER A 10 51.85 -12.43 32.16
C SER A 10 51.48 -13.78 31.54
N GLU A 11 51.07 -13.80 30.25
CA GLU A 11 51.82 -14.36 29.07
C GLU A 11 51.99 -15.89 29.17
N ASP A 12 51.57 -16.75 28.23
CA ASP A 12 51.94 -16.74 26.82
C ASP A 12 51.16 -17.79 25.95
N SER A 13 51.23 -17.57 24.63
CA SER A 13 50.94 -18.40 23.45
C SER A 13 50.75 -19.94 23.55
N ASN A 14 49.74 -20.49 22.85
CA ASN A 14 49.91 -21.16 21.54
C ASN A 14 48.63 -21.86 21.00
N ALA A 15 48.64 -22.05 19.67
CA ALA A 15 47.92 -23.06 18.88
C ALA A 15 46.52 -22.73 18.34
N THR A 16 46.49 -22.44 17.04
CA THR A 16 45.42 -22.85 16.12
C THR A 16 45.36 -24.39 16.06
N PRO A 17 44.16 -24.97 16.15
CA PRO A 17 43.79 -26.08 15.25
C PRO A 17 42.39 -25.80 14.66
N GLY A 18 42.17 -25.88 13.35
CA GLY A 18 42.04 -27.15 12.66
C GLY A 18 40.56 -27.50 12.52
N LEU A 19 40.07 -27.59 11.26
CA LEU A 19 38.74 -28.14 10.96
C LEU A 19 38.57 -29.53 11.59
N THR A 20 37.30 -29.89 11.83
CA THR A 20 36.71 -31.19 12.19
C THR A 20 36.33 -31.40 13.67
N LYS A 21 35.02 -31.31 13.94
CA LYS A 21 34.32 -32.16 14.91
C LYS A 21 32.83 -32.23 14.55
N ASN A 22 32.35 -33.45 14.30
CA ASN A 22 30.93 -33.81 14.17
C ASN A 22 30.19 -33.36 15.44
N GLU A 23 29.27 -32.41 15.31
CA GLU A 23 28.26 -32.18 16.35
C GLU A 23 27.18 -33.26 16.21
N GLU A 24 27.14 -34.19 17.17
CA GLU A 24 26.04 -35.16 17.29
C GLU A 24 24.72 -34.39 17.46
N LEU A 25 23.76 -34.64 16.57
CA LEU A 25 22.47 -33.96 16.57
C LEU A 25 21.44 -34.83 17.28
N ALA A 26 20.76 -34.33 18.31
CA ALA A 26 19.71 -35.08 19.01
C ALA A 26 18.31 -34.68 18.51
N CYS A 27 17.43 -35.66 18.36
CA CYS A 27 16.03 -35.44 18.04
C CYS A 27 15.34 -34.61 19.13
N PRO A 28 14.75 -33.44 18.82
CA PRO A 28 14.14 -32.59 19.84
C PRO A 28 12.85 -33.17 20.46
N VAL A 29 12.29 -34.23 19.88
CA VAL A 29 11.02 -34.83 20.32
C VAL A 29 11.26 -36.02 21.27
N CYS A 30 12.22 -36.89 20.98
CA CYS A 30 12.52 -38.08 21.78
C CYS A 30 13.96 -38.13 22.34
N ASN A 31 14.79 -37.14 22.00
CA ASN A 31 16.20 -37.01 22.39
C ASN A 31 17.13 -38.11 21.85
N GLU A 32 16.71 -38.84 20.81
CA GLU A 32 17.53 -39.85 20.13
C GLU A 32 18.64 -39.21 19.30
N LYS A 33 19.89 -39.66 19.46
CA LYS A 33 21.06 -39.08 18.80
C LYS A 33 21.17 -39.55 17.36
N THR A 34 21.54 -38.63 16.47
CA THR A 34 21.72 -38.83 15.03
C THR A 34 23.06 -38.25 14.60
N VAL A 35 23.66 -38.86 13.58
CA VAL A 35 25.05 -38.57 13.19
C VAL A 35 25.14 -37.32 12.31
N ASP A 36 24.08 -37.02 11.55
CA ASP A 36 23.98 -35.84 10.69
C ASP A 36 22.53 -35.32 10.58
N LEU A 37 22.39 -34.13 9.98
CA LEU A 37 21.10 -33.47 9.75
C LEU A 37 20.15 -34.29 8.88
N LEU A 38 20.67 -35.12 7.96
CA LEU A 38 19.84 -35.93 7.06
C LEU A 38 19.22 -37.11 7.82
N GLN A 39 19.96 -37.75 8.71
CA GLN A 39 19.46 -38.78 9.61
C GLN A 39 18.48 -38.21 10.64
N LEU A 40 18.74 -37.01 11.16
CA LEU A 40 17.80 -36.30 12.04
C LEU A 40 16.45 -36.06 11.33
N ASN A 41 16.49 -35.54 10.10
CA ASN A 41 15.28 -35.27 9.33
C ASN A 41 14.53 -36.57 8.99
N ASN A 42 15.22 -37.62 8.57
CA ASN A 42 14.59 -38.93 8.33
C ASN A 42 13.96 -39.54 9.58
N HIS A 43 14.60 -39.38 10.74
CA HIS A 43 14.07 -39.83 12.02
C HIS A 43 12.81 -39.04 12.40
N LEU A 44 12.82 -37.72 12.22
CA LEU A 44 11.64 -36.86 12.42
C LEU A 44 10.49 -37.28 11.48
N ASP A 45 10.79 -37.53 10.21
CA ASP A 45 9.80 -37.91 9.20
C ASP A 45 9.16 -39.27 9.46
N ARG A 46 9.97 -40.29 9.82
CA ARG A 46 9.49 -41.68 10.01
C ARG A 46 8.91 -41.94 11.41
N THR A 47 9.51 -41.38 12.45
CA THR A 47 9.13 -41.66 13.84
C THR A 47 8.06 -40.70 14.35
N HIS A 48 8.08 -39.46 13.85
CA HIS A 48 7.16 -38.40 14.27
C HIS A 48 6.21 -37.91 13.16
N GLY A 49 6.31 -38.46 11.94
CA GLY A 49 5.33 -38.26 10.87
C GLY A 49 5.39 -36.87 10.23
N PHE A 50 6.58 -36.25 10.16
CA PHE A 50 6.77 -34.91 9.60
C PHE A 50 6.89 -34.85 8.07
N ALA A 51 6.92 -35.99 7.37
CA ALA A 51 6.83 -36.02 5.92
C ALA A 51 5.38 -35.82 5.45
N GLU A 52 5.16 -34.82 4.59
CA GLU A 52 3.96 -34.70 3.76
C GLU A 52 3.87 -35.96 2.87
N GLU A 53 2.82 -36.78 3.05
CA GLU A 53 2.59 -37.91 2.15
C GLU A 53 2.18 -37.41 0.75
N PRO A 54 2.87 -37.84 -0.32
CA PRO A 54 2.30 -37.78 -1.67
C PRO A 54 1.25 -38.88 -1.86
N ASP A 55 0.25 -38.56 -2.68
CA ASP A 55 -0.90 -39.38 -3.10
C ASP A 55 -0.61 -40.88 -3.28
N GLN A 56 -1.40 -41.72 -2.60
CA GLN A 56 -1.44 -43.18 -2.77
C GLN A 56 -2.58 -43.64 -3.70
N ASP A 57 -2.55 -43.25 -4.98
CA ASP A 57 -3.49 -43.84 -5.96
C ASP A 57 -2.84 -44.33 -7.27
N GLU A 58 -1.50 -44.46 -7.34
CA GLU A 58 -0.85 -44.87 -8.61
C GLU A 58 0.02 -46.13 -8.60
N LEU A 59 0.02 -46.99 -7.56
CA LEU A 59 0.81 -48.24 -7.60
C LEU A 59 0.15 -49.47 -6.96
N LEU A 60 -1.15 -49.70 -7.24
CA LEU A 60 -1.72 -51.04 -7.17
C LEU A 60 -1.82 -51.66 -8.57
N GLN A 61 -0.69 -52.12 -9.10
CA GLN A 61 -0.66 -53.21 -10.08
C GLN A 61 0.74 -53.82 -10.15
N LYS A 62 0.95 -54.91 -9.40
CA LYS A 62 1.52 -56.20 -9.84
C LYS A 62 2.16 -56.95 -8.67
N ASN A 63 1.47 -58.04 -8.33
CA ASN A 63 1.96 -59.40 -8.10
C ASN A 63 3.23 -59.59 -7.25
N ASP A 64 3.15 -60.21 -6.08
CA ASP A 64 2.95 -61.65 -5.82
C ASP A 64 4.30 -62.33 -5.53
N HIS A 65 4.50 -62.76 -4.28
CA HIS A 65 4.93 -64.11 -3.88
C HIS A 65 5.67 -64.19 -2.53
N ARG A 66 5.20 -65.17 -1.74
CA ARG A 66 5.91 -66.02 -0.76
C ARG A 66 6.20 -65.49 0.67
N PHE A 67 5.21 -65.76 1.52
CA PHE A 67 5.25 -66.51 2.79
C PHE A 67 6.60 -66.89 3.44
N ASP A 68 6.81 -66.41 4.68
CA ASP A 68 7.17 -67.17 5.90
C ASP A 68 6.97 -66.16 7.06
N GLY A 69 6.36 -66.37 8.22
CA GLY A 69 6.15 -67.55 9.04
C GLY A 69 6.38 -67.11 10.49
N THR A 70 5.32 -66.72 11.20
CA THR A 70 5.17 -66.91 12.68
C THR A 70 3.82 -66.39 13.16
N LYS A 71 2.99 -67.31 13.65
CA LYS A 71 1.68 -67.07 14.24
C LYS A 71 1.86 -66.62 15.69
N HIS A 72 1.35 -65.44 16.04
CA HIS A 72 0.85 -65.21 17.40
C HIS A 72 -0.67 -65.04 17.35
N LYS A 73 -1.36 -66.06 17.90
CA LYS A 73 -2.79 -66.04 18.19
C LYS A 73 -3.05 -65.00 19.28
N SER A 74 -3.75 -63.91 18.97
CA SER A 74 -4.43 -63.09 19.97
C SER A 74 -5.92 -63.48 20.01
N LYS A 75 -6.40 -63.74 21.23
CA LYS A 75 -7.80 -64.07 21.56
C LYS A 75 -8.74 -62.91 21.14
N PRO A 76 -10.05 -63.18 20.90
CA PRO A 76 -10.97 -62.17 20.41
C PRO A 76 -11.24 -61.14 21.51
N LEU A 77 -10.89 -59.87 21.27
CA LEU A 77 -11.36 -58.77 22.11
C LEU A 77 -12.84 -58.52 21.83
N ALA A 78 -13.60 -58.34 22.92
CA ALA A 78 -15.01 -58.01 22.94
C ALA A 78 -15.36 -56.90 21.93
N ALA A 79 -16.47 -57.10 21.21
CA ALA A 79 -16.96 -56.20 20.19
C ALA A 79 -17.18 -54.79 20.76
N LYS A 80 -16.27 -53.86 20.46
CA LYS A 80 -16.49 -52.42 20.70
C LYS A 80 -17.73 -52.01 19.91
N THR A 81 -18.74 -51.47 20.58
CA THR A 81 -19.94 -50.89 19.96
C THR A 81 -19.51 -49.88 18.89
N LYS A 82 -19.88 -50.16 17.64
CA LYS A 82 -19.46 -49.38 16.48
C LYS A 82 -20.13 -48.00 16.54
N PHE A 83 -19.32 -46.95 16.53
CA PHE A 83 -19.80 -45.56 16.52
C PHE A 83 -20.78 -45.37 15.35
N THR A 84 -22.01 -44.98 15.67
CA THR A 84 -23.08 -44.72 14.70
C THR A 84 -23.58 -43.30 14.92
N LEU A 85 -23.29 -42.43 13.96
CA LEU A 85 -23.72 -41.03 13.98
C LEU A 85 -25.22 -40.95 13.65
N ASN A 86 -25.96 -40.14 14.41
CA ASN A 86 -27.32 -39.77 14.06
C ASN A 86 -27.34 -39.00 12.72
N ARG A 87 -28.25 -39.39 11.82
CA ARG A 87 -28.39 -38.83 10.47
C ARG A 87 -29.77 -38.22 10.22
N SER A 88 -30.59 -38.04 11.26
CA SER A 88 -31.95 -37.51 11.12
C SER A 88 -32.01 -36.11 10.50
N HIS A 89 -30.94 -35.33 10.60
CA HIS A 89 -30.82 -33.99 10.04
C HIS A 89 -30.24 -33.96 8.62
N TRP A 90 -29.91 -35.10 8.02
CA TRP A 90 -29.30 -35.12 6.69
C TRP A 90 -30.33 -34.88 5.60
N ILE A 91 -30.04 -33.93 4.71
CA ILE A 91 -30.88 -33.68 3.54
C ILE A 91 -30.79 -34.85 2.57
N GLU A 92 -31.94 -35.36 2.17
CA GLU A 92 -32.04 -36.41 1.17
C GLU A 92 -31.73 -35.87 -0.24
N PRO A 93 -30.89 -36.55 -1.01
CA PRO A 93 -30.53 -36.13 -2.37
C PRO A 93 -31.68 -36.40 -3.36
N HIS A 94 -32.10 -35.38 -4.10
CA HIS A 94 -33.00 -35.51 -5.25
C HIS A 94 -32.21 -35.66 -6.54
N THR A 95 -32.54 -36.68 -7.33
CA THR A 95 -31.82 -37.12 -8.53
C THR A 95 -31.56 -36.04 -9.58
N ASN A 96 -32.39 -35.00 -9.67
CA ASN A 96 -32.26 -33.94 -10.67
C ASN A 96 -32.06 -32.51 -10.13
N HIS A 97 -32.20 -32.30 -8.82
CA HIS A 97 -32.23 -30.95 -8.23
C HIS A 97 -31.17 -30.71 -7.14
N SER A 98 -30.51 -31.76 -6.64
CA SER A 98 -29.48 -31.58 -5.61
C SER A 98 -28.30 -30.77 -6.13
N ARG A 99 -27.92 -29.74 -5.36
CA ARG A 99 -26.80 -28.85 -5.64
C ARG A 99 -25.91 -28.74 -4.41
N CYS A 100 -24.62 -28.50 -4.63
CA CYS A 100 -23.72 -28.19 -3.53
C CYS A 100 -24.15 -26.88 -2.87
N HIS A 101 -24.33 -26.90 -1.55
CA HIS A 101 -24.73 -25.73 -0.76
C HIS A 101 -23.73 -24.56 -0.87
N LYS A 102 -22.45 -24.81 -1.19
CA LYS A 102 -21.42 -23.76 -1.34
C LYS A 102 -21.24 -23.24 -2.77
N CYS A 103 -21.06 -24.13 -3.76
CA CYS A 103 -20.76 -23.70 -5.14
C CYS A 103 -21.90 -23.90 -6.14
N CYS A 104 -23.07 -24.34 -5.67
CA CYS A 104 -24.28 -24.56 -6.47
C CYS A 104 -24.12 -25.56 -7.64
N ALA A 105 -22.99 -26.26 -7.73
CA ALA A 105 -22.73 -27.29 -8.73
C ALA A 105 -23.73 -28.45 -8.58
N LYS A 106 -24.19 -28.99 -9.71
CA LYS A 106 -25.16 -30.10 -9.74
C LYS A 106 -24.54 -31.37 -9.17
N LEU A 107 -25.20 -31.95 -8.16
CA LEU A 107 -24.82 -33.21 -7.53
C LEU A 107 -25.66 -34.32 -8.15
N ASN A 108 -25.00 -35.31 -8.74
CA ASN A 108 -25.65 -36.47 -9.34
C ASN A 108 -24.86 -37.74 -8.97
N ARG A 109 -25.28 -38.90 -9.49
CA ARG A 109 -24.59 -40.18 -9.25
C ARG A 109 -23.14 -40.21 -9.75
N SER A 110 -22.79 -39.43 -10.78
CA SER A 110 -21.41 -39.40 -11.33
C SER A 110 -20.49 -38.39 -10.63
N THR A 111 -21.02 -37.28 -10.10
CA THR A 111 -20.24 -36.28 -9.35
C THR A 111 -20.18 -36.57 -7.85
N GLY A 112 -21.10 -37.39 -7.34
CA GLY A 112 -21.22 -37.75 -5.93
C GLY A 112 -21.76 -36.61 -5.06
N HIS A 113 -22.35 -36.98 -3.93
CA HIS A 113 -22.79 -36.03 -2.91
C HIS A 113 -22.34 -36.46 -1.52
N ILE A 114 -22.03 -35.48 -0.67
CA ILE A 114 -21.63 -35.71 0.71
C ILE A 114 -22.45 -34.78 1.61
N ASN A 115 -23.24 -35.35 2.54
CA ASN A 115 -23.84 -34.57 3.62
C ASN A 115 -22.77 -34.15 4.63
N CYS A 116 -22.71 -32.88 5.02
CA CYS A 116 -21.88 -32.49 6.16
C CYS A 116 -22.37 -33.24 7.41
N ARG A 117 -21.48 -33.92 8.15
CA ARG A 117 -21.89 -34.75 9.29
C ARG A 117 -22.41 -33.91 10.47
N LYS A 118 -22.04 -32.62 10.53
CA LYS A 118 -22.53 -31.65 11.53
C LYS A 118 -23.85 -30.99 11.10
N CYS A 119 -23.89 -30.28 9.97
CA CYS A 119 -25.08 -29.52 9.57
C CYS A 119 -26.08 -30.26 8.66
N GLY A 120 -25.75 -31.42 8.11
CA GLY A 120 -26.66 -32.24 7.29
C GLY A 120 -26.81 -31.79 5.83
N GLU A 121 -26.39 -30.58 5.49
CA GLU A 121 -26.43 -30.01 4.12
C GLU A 121 -25.61 -30.78 3.09
N LEU A 122 -26.01 -30.72 1.81
CA LEU A 122 -25.35 -31.42 0.70
C LEU A 122 -24.19 -30.62 0.10
N PHE A 123 -23.04 -31.28 -0.08
CA PHE A 123 -21.84 -30.68 -0.66
C PHE A 123 -21.20 -31.60 -1.70
N CYS A 124 -20.43 -31.02 -2.62
CA CYS A 124 -19.48 -31.79 -3.43
C CYS A 124 -18.25 -32.17 -2.60
N ILE A 125 -17.46 -33.13 -3.08
CA ILE A 125 -16.26 -33.62 -2.40
C ILE A 125 -15.34 -32.46 -1.99
N LYS A 126 -15.06 -31.53 -2.91
CA LYS A 126 -14.19 -30.37 -2.68
C LYS A 126 -14.64 -29.46 -1.53
N HIS A 127 -15.95 -29.38 -1.26
CA HIS A 127 -16.51 -28.51 -0.22
C HIS A 127 -16.85 -29.22 1.09
N CYS A 128 -16.60 -30.54 1.18
CA CYS A 128 -16.80 -31.36 2.38
C CYS A 128 -15.55 -32.21 2.71
N GLN A 129 -14.38 -31.58 2.70
CA GLN A 129 -13.10 -32.24 2.98
C GLN A 129 -12.64 -32.09 4.43
N ASN A 130 -13.17 -31.13 5.16
CA ASN A 130 -12.74 -30.87 6.53
C ASN A 130 -13.22 -31.99 7.47
N VAL A 131 -12.56 -32.13 8.60
CA VAL A 131 -12.92 -33.10 9.64
C VAL A 131 -12.98 -32.42 11.01
N ILE A 132 -13.99 -32.79 11.80
CA ILE A 132 -14.15 -32.37 13.20
C ILE A 132 -14.59 -33.57 14.03
N LYS A 133 -14.28 -33.56 15.33
CA LYS A 133 -14.76 -34.60 16.24
C LYS A 133 -16.21 -34.34 16.62
N LEU A 134 -17.08 -35.30 16.33
CA LEU A 134 -18.51 -35.24 16.65
C LEU A 134 -18.90 -36.40 17.58
N ASN A 135 -19.81 -36.13 18.50
CA ASN A 135 -20.50 -37.17 19.27
C ASN A 135 -21.60 -37.84 18.42
N VAL A 136 -22.34 -38.79 19.00
CA VAL A 136 -23.43 -39.51 18.30
C VAL A 136 -24.56 -38.60 17.83
N ASN A 137 -24.74 -37.43 18.44
CA ASN A 137 -25.78 -36.44 18.11
C ASN A 137 -25.31 -35.38 17.09
N ALA A 138 -24.15 -35.59 16.45
CA ALA A 138 -23.54 -34.63 15.52
C ALA A 138 -23.12 -33.29 16.15
N GLU A 139 -22.93 -33.24 17.47
CA GLU A 139 -22.42 -32.08 18.19
C GLU A 139 -20.90 -32.17 18.33
N TYR A 140 -20.23 -31.01 18.39
CA TYR A 140 -18.77 -30.96 18.51
C TYR A 140 -18.31 -31.44 19.89
N ASP A 141 -17.47 -32.48 19.92
CA ASP A 141 -16.92 -33.06 21.14
C ASP A 141 -15.42 -33.33 20.95
N PRO A 142 -14.53 -32.47 21.49
CA PRO A 142 -13.09 -32.61 21.32
C PRO A 142 -12.48 -33.78 22.11
N ARG A 143 -13.15 -34.28 23.16
CA ARG A 143 -12.63 -35.32 24.05
C ARG A 143 -13.02 -36.70 23.55
N ASP A 144 -14.31 -36.97 23.48
CA ASP A 144 -14.85 -38.33 23.26
C ASP A 144 -15.43 -38.53 21.85
N GLY A 145 -15.60 -37.44 21.09
CA GLY A 145 -16.11 -37.46 19.72
C GLY A 145 -15.21 -38.20 18.72
N LYS A 146 -15.81 -38.66 17.62
CA LYS A 146 -15.11 -39.32 16.50
C LYS A 146 -14.95 -38.36 15.33
N TRP A 147 -13.82 -38.48 14.62
CA TRP A 147 -13.53 -37.68 13.43
C TRP A 147 -14.57 -37.94 12.33
N CYS A 148 -15.30 -36.89 11.97
CA CYS A 148 -16.37 -36.91 10.99
C CYS A 148 -16.17 -35.81 9.95
N ARG A 149 -16.45 -36.11 8.67
CA ARG A 149 -16.35 -35.13 7.58
C ARG A 149 -17.37 -34.00 7.73
N CYS A 150 -16.96 -32.76 7.50
CA CYS A 150 -17.83 -31.60 7.53
C CYS A 150 -17.46 -30.57 6.45
N CYS A 151 -18.37 -29.62 6.22
CA CYS A 151 -18.08 -28.47 5.37
C CYS A 151 -17.08 -27.53 6.05
N GLN A 152 -16.51 -26.60 5.26
CA GLN A 152 -15.56 -25.59 5.77
C GLN A 152 -16.16 -24.72 6.87
N GLN A 153 -17.40 -24.27 6.71
CA GLN A 153 -18.07 -23.42 7.70
C GLN A 153 -18.16 -24.13 9.06
N CYS A 154 -18.63 -25.38 9.07
CA CYS A 154 -18.69 -26.19 10.29
C CYS A 154 -17.32 -26.44 10.95
N ALA A 155 -16.24 -26.47 10.16
CA ALA A 155 -14.88 -26.64 10.66
C ALA A 155 -14.31 -25.36 11.29
N GLN A 156 -14.67 -24.21 10.73
CA GLN A 156 -14.25 -22.88 11.20
C GLN A 156 -15.06 -22.42 12.42
N ASP A 157 -16.35 -22.77 12.46
CA ASP A 157 -17.26 -22.42 13.57
C ASP A 157 -17.10 -23.33 14.79
N LYS A 158 -16.17 -24.30 14.78
CA LYS A 158 -15.97 -25.15 15.95
C LYS A 158 -15.33 -24.30 17.07
N PRO A 159 -15.80 -24.44 18.32
CA PRO A 159 -15.14 -23.83 19.48
C PRO A 159 -13.64 -24.16 19.49
N GLY A 160 -12.80 -23.13 19.66
CA GLY A 160 -11.34 -23.28 19.66
C GLY A 160 -10.64 -23.15 18.30
N TYR A 161 -11.35 -22.97 17.18
CA TYR A 161 -10.69 -22.83 15.86
C TYR A 161 -9.84 -21.56 15.73
N ASN A 162 -10.34 -20.44 16.26
CA ASN A 162 -9.64 -19.15 16.27
C ASN A 162 -8.98 -18.84 17.63
N ASP A 163 -9.04 -19.78 18.58
CA ASP A 163 -8.39 -19.61 19.86
C ASP A 163 -6.90 -19.91 19.64
N PHE A 164 -6.10 -18.85 19.48
CA PHE A 164 -4.66 -18.97 19.62
C PHE A 164 -4.40 -19.54 21.02
N ALA A 165 -3.53 -20.55 21.11
CA ALA A 165 -3.11 -21.12 22.39
C ALA A 165 -2.56 -20.05 23.35
N SER A 166 -2.12 -20.47 24.53
CA SER A 166 -1.40 -19.60 25.46
C SER A 166 -0.23 -18.88 24.77
N PHE A 167 -0.25 -17.55 24.74
CA PHE A 167 0.86 -16.73 24.24
C PHE A 167 1.62 -16.08 25.40
N ARG A 168 2.94 -15.95 25.26
CA ARG A 168 3.81 -15.21 26.18
C ARG A 168 4.43 -14.04 25.43
N SER A 169 3.96 -12.82 25.73
CA SER A 169 4.53 -11.60 25.16
C SER A 169 6.00 -11.43 25.60
N ARG A 170 6.91 -11.26 24.64
CA ARG A 170 8.32 -10.90 24.85
C ARG A 170 8.62 -9.43 24.56
N THR A 171 7.56 -8.62 24.44
CA THR A 171 7.66 -7.22 24.03
C THR A 171 8.45 -6.38 25.04
N SER A 172 8.39 -6.71 26.33
CA SER A 172 9.12 -5.96 27.36
C SER A 172 10.62 -6.26 27.29
N GLU A 173 11.03 -7.52 27.11
CA GLU A 173 12.44 -7.89 26.90
C GLU A 173 12.99 -7.29 25.60
N PHE A 174 12.22 -7.34 24.52
CA PHE A 174 12.58 -6.68 23.26
C PHE A 174 12.77 -5.16 23.44
N LYS A 175 11.85 -4.48 24.14
CA LYS A 175 11.94 -3.05 24.42
C LYS A 175 13.20 -2.71 25.21
N LYS A 176 13.54 -3.49 26.25
CA LYS A 176 14.76 -3.30 27.06
C LYS A 176 16.04 -3.45 26.24
N LEU A 177 16.14 -4.50 25.42
CA LEU A 177 17.31 -4.71 24.56
C LEU A 177 17.43 -3.62 23.48
N ARG A 178 16.29 -3.20 22.93
CA ARG A 178 16.25 -2.13 21.92
C ARG A 178 16.58 -0.77 22.51
N SER A 179 16.11 -0.44 23.72
CA SER A 179 16.36 0.85 24.36
C SER A 179 17.84 1.04 24.65
N SER A 180 18.50 0.04 25.25
CA SER A 180 19.94 0.07 25.52
C SER A 180 20.76 0.37 24.26
N ARG A 181 20.48 -0.33 23.14
CA ARG A 181 21.16 -0.07 21.85
C ARG A 181 20.82 1.30 21.25
N THR A 182 19.63 1.82 21.53
CA THR A 182 19.16 3.11 21.01
C THR A 182 19.82 4.26 21.77
N GLU A 183 19.93 4.13 23.09
CA GLU A 183 20.60 5.09 23.98
C GLU A 183 22.08 5.24 23.62
N ASP A 184 22.80 4.13 23.41
CA ASP A 184 24.20 4.17 22.95
C ASP A 184 24.36 4.93 21.63
N ARG A 185 23.46 4.66 20.67
CA ARG A 185 23.47 5.31 19.37
C ARG A 185 23.14 6.80 19.49
N GLN A 186 22.21 7.17 20.37
CA GLN A 186 21.84 8.55 20.63
C GLN A 186 23.00 9.31 21.29
N LEU A 187 23.70 8.69 22.24
CA LEU A 187 24.89 9.27 22.85
C LEU A 187 25.98 9.51 21.81
N GLN A 188 26.28 8.53 20.95
CA GLN A 188 27.26 8.69 19.86
C GLN A 188 26.87 9.81 18.90
N PHE A 189 25.58 9.95 18.59
CA PHE A 189 25.08 11.04 17.77
C PHE A 189 25.26 12.41 18.45
N LEU A 190 24.90 12.54 19.73
CA LEU A 190 25.09 13.78 20.49
C LEU A 190 26.57 14.17 20.61
N GLN A 191 27.46 13.20 20.83
CA GLN A 191 28.90 13.44 20.83
C GLN A 191 29.40 13.94 19.47
N LEU A 192 28.93 13.34 18.38
CA LEU A 192 29.27 13.75 17.02
C LEU A 192 28.78 15.18 16.74
N GLU A 193 27.56 15.50 17.17
CA GLU A 193 26.97 16.83 17.02
C GLU A 193 27.70 17.89 17.84
N ASN A 194 28.05 17.60 19.09
CA ASN A 194 28.83 18.51 19.93
C ASN A 194 30.21 18.78 19.33
N ARG A 195 30.90 17.74 18.84
CA ARG A 195 32.17 17.87 18.11
C ARG A 195 32.02 18.73 16.86
N PHE A 196 30.95 18.52 16.09
CA PHE A 196 30.64 19.33 14.92
C PHE A 196 30.48 20.81 15.28
N VAL A 197 29.65 21.14 16.29
CA VAL A 197 29.44 22.53 16.74
C VAL A 197 30.74 23.17 17.20
N ARG A 198 31.53 22.47 18.04
CA ARG A 198 32.83 22.97 18.53
C ARG A 198 33.81 23.24 17.40
N LEU A 199 33.90 22.32 16.43
CA LEU A 199 34.78 22.45 15.29
C LEU A 199 34.36 23.60 14.38
N MET A 200 33.08 23.69 14.02
CA MET A 200 32.57 24.77 13.15
C MET A 200 32.79 26.13 13.80
N ASN A 201 32.37 26.32 15.06
CA ASN A 201 32.57 27.58 15.77
C ASN A 201 34.06 27.95 15.90
N GLY A 202 34.93 26.99 16.18
CA GLY A 202 36.37 27.23 16.26
C GLY A 202 36.96 27.65 14.91
N ILE A 203 36.60 26.99 13.81
CA ILE A 203 37.06 27.35 12.47
C ILE A 203 36.58 28.75 12.07
N LEU A 204 35.32 29.07 12.31
CA LEU A 204 34.75 30.39 12.01
C LEU A 204 35.49 31.49 12.79
N ARG A 205 35.80 31.26 14.08
CA ARG A 205 36.58 32.19 14.91
C ARG A 205 38.01 32.37 14.41
N ILE A 206 38.68 31.30 13.99
CA ILE A 206 40.03 31.37 13.44
C ILE A 206 40.04 32.19 12.15
N ASN A 207 39.11 31.92 11.23
CA ASN A 207 39.01 32.67 9.97
C ASN A 207 38.72 34.16 10.22
N ALA A 208 37.78 34.47 11.12
CA ALA A 208 37.47 35.86 11.48
C ALA A 208 38.67 36.59 12.09
N ARG A 209 39.46 35.92 12.95
CA ARG A 209 40.66 36.52 13.57
C ARG A 209 41.72 36.94 12.54
N TYR A 210 41.84 36.20 11.46
CA TYR A 210 42.86 36.43 10.42
C TYR A 210 42.29 37.09 9.15
N GLN A 211 41.05 37.57 9.18
CA GLN A 211 40.43 38.27 8.05
C GLN A 211 41.25 39.53 7.72
N GLY A 212 41.68 39.67 6.46
CA GLY A 212 42.53 40.79 6.01
C GLY A 212 44.00 40.72 6.47
N SER A 213 44.43 39.64 7.13
CA SER A 213 45.82 39.44 7.55
C SER A 213 46.69 38.88 6.42
N MET A 214 47.89 39.44 6.21
CA MET A 214 48.87 38.91 5.26
C MET A 214 49.41 37.52 5.63
N LEU A 215 49.27 37.11 6.90
CA LEU A 215 49.73 35.80 7.39
C LEU A 215 48.61 34.74 7.41
N ALA A 216 47.40 35.09 6.97
CA ALA A 216 46.23 34.22 7.02
C ALA A 216 46.47 32.85 6.38
N SER A 217 47.08 32.83 5.19
CA SER A 217 47.36 31.60 4.42
C SER A 217 48.24 30.59 5.16
N PHE A 218 49.08 31.05 6.11
CA PHE A 218 49.93 30.18 6.93
C PHE A 218 49.29 29.87 8.30
N LYS A 219 48.76 30.87 8.98
CA LYS A 219 48.25 30.72 10.36
C LYS A 219 46.92 29.96 10.41
N ILE A 220 46.00 30.20 9.47
CA ILE A 220 44.68 29.56 9.47
C ILE A 220 44.80 28.03 9.36
N PRO A 221 45.51 27.43 8.38
CA PRO A 221 45.61 25.97 8.29
C PRO A 221 46.29 25.33 9.51
N MET A 222 47.30 26.00 10.08
CA MET A 222 48.01 25.50 11.26
C MET A 222 47.10 25.45 12.49
N GLU A 223 46.40 26.54 12.80
CA GLU A 223 45.47 26.59 13.94
C GLU A 223 44.27 25.67 13.75
N ILE A 224 43.75 25.55 12.53
CA ILE A 224 42.65 24.62 12.23
C ILE A 224 43.11 23.17 12.46
N SER A 225 44.31 22.78 11.98
CA SER A 225 44.86 21.45 12.22
C SER A 225 45.06 21.13 13.71
N GLN A 226 45.44 22.13 14.51
CA GLN A 226 45.52 21.98 15.96
C GLN A 226 44.13 21.84 16.61
N LEU A 227 43.18 22.67 16.20
CA LEU A 227 41.78 22.59 16.65
C LEU A 227 41.16 21.22 16.31
N GLU A 228 41.35 20.73 15.08
CA GLU A 228 40.82 19.44 14.62
C GLU A 228 41.27 18.29 15.53
N ARG A 229 42.57 18.24 15.89
CA ARG A 229 43.14 17.22 16.78
C ARG A 229 42.68 17.36 18.23
N ASN A 230 42.47 18.59 18.71
CA ASN A 230 41.98 18.85 20.07
C ASN A 230 40.50 18.51 20.24
N VAL A 231 39.68 18.72 19.22
CA VAL A 231 38.23 18.47 19.27
C VAL A 231 37.93 16.99 19.08
N VAL A 232 38.69 16.30 18.21
CA VAL A 232 38.44 14.92 17.83
C VAL A 232 39.72 14.09 17.96
N PRO A 233 39.73 13.06 18.82
CA PRO A 233 40.83 12.10 18.87
C PRO A 233 40.91 11.34 17.54
N TRP A 234 42.05 11.44 16.86
CA TRP A 234 42.27 10.75 15.59
C TRP A 234 42.80 9.34 15.85
N THR A 235 42.30 8.38 15.07
CA THR A 235 42.84 7.02 15.10
C THR A 235 44.28 7.04 14.57
N PRO A 236 45.24 6.46 15.30
CA PRO A 236 46.61 6.28 14.82
C PRO A 236 46.66 5.56 13.47
N ASP A 237 47.56 5.99 12.59
CA ASP A 237 47.63 5.49 11.21
C ASP A 237 48.02 4.01 11.14
N ASP A 238 48.90 3.58 12.02
CA ASP A 238 49.37 2.20 12.19
C ASP A 238 48.24 1.21 12.47
N LEU A 239 47.20 1.64 13.19
CA LEU A 239 46.05 0.79 13.53
C LEU A 239 45.07 0.58 12.36
N ALA A 240 45.15 1.37 11.29
CA ALA A 240 44.22 1.27 10.16
C ALA A 240 44.89 0.71 8.90
N ILE A 241 44.64 -0.57 8.66
CA ILE A 241 45.08 -1.29 7.46
C ILE A 241 44.11 -1.06 6.28
N ALA A 242 42.85 -0.73 6.57
CA ALA A 242 41.81 -0.55 5.56
C ALA A 242 40.86 0.60 5.89
N CYS A 243 40.20 1.14 4.87
CA CYS A 243 39.18 2.16 5.00
C CYS A 243 38.04 1.69 5.92
N THR A 244 37.72 2.47 6.94
CA THR A 244 36.65 2.11 7.90
C THR A 244 35.27 2.01 7.25
N SER A 245 35.06 2.73 6.14
CA SER A 245 33.77 2.76 5.43
C SER A 245 33.63 1.65 4.38
N CYS A 246 34.59 1.49 3.46
CA CYS A 246 34.49 0.52 2.35
C CYS A 246 35.38 -0.71 2.49
N ARG A 247 36.14 -0.83 3.58
CA ARG A 247 37.03 -1.95 3.90
C ARG A 247 38.14 -2.24 2.87
N ARG A 248 38.35 -1.37 1.88
CA ARG A 248 39.50 -1.47 0.96
C ARG A 248 40.79 -1.18 1.70
N GLN A 249 41.80 -2.02 1.49
CA GLN A 249 43.13 -1.85 2.08
C GLN A 249 43.77 -0.56 1.59
N PHE A 250 44.44 0.14 2.51
CA PHE A 250 45.25 1.29 2.16
C PHE A 250 46.55 0.85 1.52
N GLY A 251 47.08 1.70 0.64
CA GLY A 251 48.32 1.44 -0.08
C GLY A 251 48.77 2.70 -0.81
N LEU A 252 49.66 2.54 -1.80
CA LEU A 252 50.23 3.68 -2.54
C LEU A 252 49.16 4.49 -3.29
N THR A 253 48.17 3.81 -3.87
CA THR A 253 47.09 4.42 -4.66
C THR A 253 45.89 4.84 -3.82
N LEU A 254 45.65 4.17 -2.69
CA LEU A 254 44.56 4.48 -1.77
C LEU A 254 45.14 5.00 -0.45
N ARG A 255 45.26 6.32 -0.36
CA ARG A 255 45.84 6.98 0.81
C ARG A 255 44.88 7.04 2.00
N LYS A 256 45.47 7.11 3.19
CA LYS A 256 44.81 7.29 4.48
C LYS A 256 44.37 8.74 4.65
N HIS A 257 43.14 8.95 5.12
CA HIS A 257 42.65 10.27 5.51
C HIS A 257 41.77 10.19 6.75
N HIS A 258 41.97 11.10 7.71
CA HIS A 258 41.09 11.19 8.88
C HIS A 258 39.82 11.98 8.57
N CYS A 259 38.69 11.49 9.07
CA CYS A 259 37.46 12.26 9.17
C CYS A 259 37.58 13.27 10.32
N ARG A 260 37.37 14.56 10.02
CA ARG A 260 37.50 15.65 11.01
C ARG A 260 36.43 15.66 12.09
N LEU A 261 35.38 14.84 11.97
CA LEU A 261 34.30 14.76 12.97
C LEU A 261 34.39 13.53 13.88
N CYS A 262 34.85 12.39 13.36
CA CYS A 262 34.93 11.15 14.13
C CYS A 262 36.34 10.58 14.29
N GLY A 263 37.35 11.15 13.63
CA GLY A 263 38.75 10.74 13.76
C GLY A 263 39.10 9.43 13.05
N LYS A 264 38.11 8.73 12.47
CA LYS A 264 38.32 7.46 11.78
C LYS A 264 39.04 7.64 10.45
N LEU A 265 39.82 6.63 10.07
CA LEU A 265 40.56 6.57 8.82
C LEU A 265 39.68 6.06 7.66
N VAL A 266 39.63 6.86 6.61
CA VAL A 266 38.77 6.69 5.43
C VAL A 266 39.53 7.02 4.15
N CYS A 267 39.07 6.49 3.01
CA CYS A 267 39.64 6.79 1.71
C CYS A 267 38.94 7.97 1.02
N ASP A 268 39.62 8.55 0.03
CA ASP A 268 39.12 9.58 -0.88
C ASP A 268 38.93 9.04 -2.30
N ASN A 269 38.09 8.02 -2.44
CA ASN A 269 37.87 7.36 -3.73
C ASN A 269 36.54 7.83 -4.34
N ALA A 270 36.58 8.39 -5.55
CA ALA A 270 35.44 8.98 -6.25
C ALA A 270 34.28 7.99 -6.51
N ILE A 271 34.58 6.70 -6.62
CA ILE A 271 33.58 5.64 -6.81
C ILE A 271 32.86 5.37 -5.48
N THR A 272 33.64 5.16 -4.41
CA THR A 272 33.05 4.79 -3.10
C THR A 272 32.47 5.97 -2.32
N LYS A 273 32.96 7.19 -2.59
CA LYS A 273 32.60 8.44 -1.88
C LYS A 273 32.60 8.29 -0.35
N CYS A 274 33.58 7.56 0.20
CA CYS A 274 33.69 7.30 1.63
C CYS A 274 33.92 8.56 2.47
N SER A 275 34.52 9.58 1.88
CA SER A 275 34.71 10.90 2.46
C SER A 275 34.78 11.95 1.37
N ASN A 276 34.50 13.21 1.72
CA ASN A 276 34.65 14.36 0.84
C ASN A 276 35.19 15.54 1.63
N ASN A 277 35.92 16.43 0.95
CA ASN A 277 36.20 17.78 1.46
C ASN A 277 34.96 18.65 1.23
N ILE A 278 34.38 19.17 2.31
CA ILE A 278 33.16 19.97 2.26
C ILE A 278 33.47 21.37 2.80
N PRO A 279 33.07 22.44 2.07
CA PRO A 279 33.18 23.80 2.57
C PRO A 279 32.45 23.95 3.91
N VAL A 280 33.10 24.63 4.85
CA VAL A 280 32.56 24.87 6.19
C VAL A 280 31.24 25.63 6.12
N THR A 281 31.14 26.60 5.21
CA THR A 281 29.91 27.37 4.96
C THR A 281 28.71 26.49 4.59
N ASN A 282 28.91 25.48 3.73
CA ASN A 282 27.87 24.53 3.35
C ASN A 282 27.41 23.67 4.53
N LEU A 283 28.35 23.21 5.36
CA LEU A 283 28.04 22.42 6.56
C LEU A 283 27.23 23.24 7.57
N VAL A 284 27.64 24.48 7.82
CA VAL A 284 26.97 25.39 8.76
C VAL A 284 25.57 25.76 8.25
N ASN A 285 25.40 26.00 6.95
CA ASN A 285 24.10 26.29 6.37
C ASN A 285 23.16 25.08 6.38
N ALA A 286 23.69 23.86 6.28
CA ALA A 286 22.91 22.63 6.36
C ALA A 286 22.49 22.26 7.80
N ALA A 287 23.09 22.89 8.82
CA ALA A 287 22.77 22.71 10.25
C ALA A 287 22.42 24.04 10.92
N SER A 288 21.50 24.80 10.32
CA SER A 288 21.05 26.10 10.84
C SER A 288 20.31 26.01 12.19
N ASP A 289 19.87 24.83 12.57
CA ASP A 289 19.23 24.53 13.85
C ASP A 289 20.22 24.44 15.03
N LEU A 290 21.53 24.34 14.75
CA LEU A 290 22.56 24.21 15.76
C LEU A 290 23.11 25.57 16.23
N PRO A 291 23.63 25.67 17.47
CA PRO A 291 24.20 26.89 18.02
C PRO A 291 25.59 27.18 17.44
N ILE A 292 25.63 27.52 16.14
CA ILE A 292 26.84 27.90 15.40
C ILE A 292 26.76 29.40 15.12
N ALA A 293 27.71 30.15 15.67
CA ALA A 293 27.80 31.60 15.49
C ALA A 293 28.21 31.90 14.04
N LYS A 294 27.24 32.29 13.20
CA LYS A 294 27.52 32.72 11.83
C LYS A 294 28.08 34.14 11.85
N PRO A 295 29.33 34.39 11.42
CA PRO A 295 29.81 35.76 11.22
C PRO A 295 29.06 36.42 10.04
N ALA A 296 28.91 37.74 10.07
CA ALA A 296 28.25 38.51 9.02
C ALA A 296 28.89 38.28 7.62
N ASP A 297 30.20 38.06 7.58
CA ASP A 297 30.98 37.84 6.36
C ASP A 297 31.26 36.35 6.06
N ALA A 298 30.42 35.43 6.54
CA ALA A 298 30.63 33.98 6.39
C ALA A 298 30.83 33.52 4.93
N ALA A 299 30.40 34.29 3.94
CA ALA A 299 30.59 34.01 2.52
C ALA A 299 32.06 34.01 2.06
N SER A 300 32.97 34.66 2.80
CA SER A 300 34.40 34.77 2.46
C SER A 300 35.26 33.58 2.92
N ILE A 301 34.67 32.61 3.63
CA ILE A 301 35.42 31.50 4.22
C ILE A 301 35.58 30.36 3.22
N GLU A 302 36.78 30.24 2.66
CA GLU A 302 37.14 29.17 1.71
C GLU A 302 37.57 27.85 2.38
N THR A 303 37.61 27.82 3.72
CA THR A 303 38.03 26.64 4.48
C THR A 303 37.10 25.45 4.19
N SER A 304 37.70 24.30 3.85
CA SER A 304 37.02 23.02 3.69
C SER A 304 37.58 21.97 4.65
N ILE A 305 36.73 21.10 5.17
CA ILE A 305 37.14 19.98 6.04
C ILE A 305 36.73 18.64 5.44
N ARG A 306 37.54 17.59 5.71
CA ARG A 306 37.21 16.23 5.27
C ARG A 306 36.25 15.55 6.22
N VAL A 307 35.09 15.14 5.73
CA VAL A 307 34.09 14.42 6.52
C VAL A 307 33.73 13.10 5.84
N CYS A 308 33.66 12.01 6.62
CA CYS A 308 33.24 10.71 6.09
C CYS A 308 31.72 10.68 5.84
N SER A 309 31.31 9.84 4.87
CA SER A 309 29.90 9.68 4.48
C SER A 309 29.01 9.28 5.67
N SER A 310 29.52 8.47 6.59
CA SER A 310 28.80 8.06 7.80
C SER A 310 28.49 9.26 8.72
N CYS A 311 29.45 10.18 8.92
CA CYS A 311 29.22 11.38 9.74
C CYS A 311 28.26 12.35 9.05
N VAL A 312 28.41 12.55 7.73
CA VAL A 312 27.49 13.38 6.94
C VAL A 312 26.06 12.83 7.04
N GLN A 313 25.89 11.52 6.84
CA GLN A 313 24.57 10.89 6.91
C GLN A 313 23.98 10.96 8.32
N SER A 314 24.80 10.72 9.35
CA SER A 314 24.33 10.77 10.74
C SER A 314 23.84 12.17 11.10
N LEU A 315 24.62 13.22 10.80
CA LEU A 315 24.28 14.60 11.16
C LEU A 315 23.16 15.20 10.31
N PHE A 316 23.16 14.98 8.99
CA PHE A 316 22.32 15.79 8.09
C PHE A 316 21.11 15.03 7.53
N ARG A 317 21.01 13.69 7.65
CA ARG A 317 19.88 12.94 7.07
C ARG A 317 18.54 13.35 7.68
N LYS A 318 18.46 13.43 9.02
CA LYS A 318 17.24 13.83 9.73
C LYS A 318 16.88 15.28 9.40
N ARG A 319 17.84 16.20 9.49
CA ARG A 319 17.68 17.62 9.13
C ARG A 319 17.18 17.81 7.70
N LYS A 320 17.78 17.09 6.75
CA LYS A 320 17.34 17.10 5.34
C LYS A 320 15.89 16.63 5.22
N PHE A 321 15.55 15.52 5.88
CA PHE A 321 14.19 14.97 5.85
C PHE A 321 13.16 15.94 6.46
N GLU A 322 13.45 16.54 7.60
CA GLU A 322 12.58 17.53 8.25
C GLU A 322 12.42 18.78 7.36
N LYS A 323 13.50 19.24 6.73
CA LYS A 323 13.46 20.35 5.79
C LYS A 323 12.62 20.01 4.56
N GLU A 324 12.74 18.79 4.01
CA GLU A 324 11.93 18.31 2.88
C GLU A 324 10.45 18.18 3.25
N LEU A 325 10.12 17.73 4.47
CA LEU A 325 8.75 17.70 4.97
C LEU A 325 8.14 19.09 5.14
N ALA A 326 8.95 20.08 5.53
CA ALA A 326 8.52 21.46 5.68
C ALA A 326 8.41 22.21 4.32
N MET A 327 8.93 21.65 3.23
CA MET A 327 8.78 22.24 1.91
C MET A 327 7.33 22.07 1.42
N PRO A 328 6.82 23.03 0.63
CA PRO A 328 5.51 22.87 0.00
C PRO A 328 5.52 21.63 -0.91
N LEU A 329 4.37 20.96 -0.98
CA LEU A 329 4.14 19.85 -1.91
C LEU A 329 4.53 20.25 -3.34
N SER A 330 4.99 19.30 -4.15
CA SER A 330 5.24 19.59 -5.56
C SER A 330 3.94 20.00 -6.27
N ILE A 331 4.07 20.74 -7.37
CA ILE A 331 2.90 21.20 -8.16
C ILE A 331 2.01 20.01 -8.56
N LEU A 332 2.61 18.85 -8.87
CA LEU A 332 1.87 17.62 -9.18
C LEU A 332 0.98 17.19 -8.00
N PHE A 333 1.50 17.16 -6.78
CA PHE A 333 0.72 16.78 -5.60
C PHE A 333 -0.31 17.84 -5.22
N GLN A 334 0.00 19.13 -5.38
CA GLN A 334 -0.97 20.21 -5.16
C GLN A 334 -2.17 20.10 -6.12
N LEU A 335 -1.93 19.80 -7.40
CA LEU A 335 -3.01 19.56 -8.37
C LEU A 335 -3.81 18.31 -8.01
N TYR A 336 -3.15 17.24 -7.58
CA TYR A 336 -3.81 16.01 -7.15
C TYR A 336 -4.71 16.23 -5.92
N GLU A 337 -4.26 16.95 -4.90
CA GLU A 337 -5.09 17.27 -3.72
C GLU A 337 -6.34 18.06 -4.12
N ARG A 338 -6.20 19.07 -5.00
CA ARG A 338 -7.33 19.81 -5.55
C ARG A 338 -8.29 18.91 -6.32
N MET A 339 -7.77 18.02 -7.17
CA MET A 339 -8.59 17.03 -7.87
C MET A 339 -9.32 16.11 -6.89
N SER A 340 -8.66 15.65 -5.83
CA SER A 340 -9.26 14.80 -4.79
C SER A 340 -10.43 15.52 -4.08
N THR A 341 -10.26 16.79 -3.73
CA THR A 341 -11.32 17.61 -3.14
C THR A 341 -12.52 17.72 -4.07
N ILE A 342 -12.29 18.04 -5.35
CA ILE A 342 -13.38 18.12 -6.34
C ILE A 342 -14.05 16.75 -6.56
N SER A 343 -13.29 15.66 -6.58
CA SER A 343 -13.87 14.31 -6.70
C SER A 343 -14.78 13.96 -5.53
N SER A 344 -14.44 14.39 -4.31
CA SER A 344 -15.27 14.17 -3.13
C SER A 344 -16.59 14.95 -3.22
N VAL A 345 -16.54 16.18 -3.75
CA VAL A 345 -17.75 16.98 -4.03
C VAL A 345 -18.63 16.29 -5.07
N VAL A 346 -18.05 15.80 -6.16
CA VAL A 346 -18.78 15.07 -7.21
C VAL A 346 -19.46 13.83 -6.63
N LEU A 347 -18.73 12.99 -5.88
CA LEU A 347 -19.30 11.79 -5.27
C LEU A 347 -20.44 12.10 -4.30
N SER A 348 -20.33 13.18 -3.53
CA SER A 348 -21.43 13.63 -2.65
C SER A 348 -22.67 14.05 -3.44
N ILE A 349 -22.49 14.77 -4.56
CA ILE A 349 -23.63 15.17 -5.41
C ILE A 349 -24.28 13.95 -6.07
N VAL A 350 -23.49 12.99 -6.56
CA VAL A 350 -24.00 11.73 -7.15
C VAL A 350 -24.87 10.97 -6.13
N ALA A 351 -24.36 10.77 -4.91
CA ALA A 351 -25.09 10.06 -3.86
C ALA A 351 -26.42 10.74 -3.52
N ASN A 352 -26.43 12.07 -3.37
CA ASN A 352 -27.65 12.83 -3.09
C ASN A 352 -28.70 12.71 -4.22
N LEU A 353 -28.25 12.63 -5.48
CA LEU A 353 -29.15 12.46 -6.63
C LEU A 353 -29.72 11.03 -6.69
N GLU A 354 -28.92 10.01 -6.37
CA GLU A 354 -29.38 8.62 -6.31
C GLU A 354 -30.45 8.43 -5.20
N GLU A 355 -30.24 9.03 -4.02
CA GLU A 355 -31.19 8.98 -2.91
C GLU A 355 -32.51 9.71 -3.23
N ALA A 356 -32.43 10.90 -3.84
CA ALA A 356 -33.60 11.66 -4.29
C ALA A 356 -34.40 10.93 -5.39
N SER A 357 -33.77 10.02 -6.12
CA SER A 357 -34.40 9.27 -7.20
C SER A 357 -35.13 8.01 -6.72
N GLN A 358 -34.72 7.47 -5.56
CA GLN A 358 -35.40 6.32 -4.94
C GLN A 358 -36.67 6.75 -4.20
N THR A 359 -36.64 7.92 -3.55
CA THR A 359 -37.76 8.47 -2.77
C THR A 359 -38.90 9.04 -3.62
N ASN A 360 -38.63 9.53 -4.83
CA ASN A 360 -39.63 10.15 -5.72
C ASN A 360 -40.43 9.17 -6.60
N SER A 361 -40.39 7.86 -6.30
CA SER A 361 -41.11 6.84 -7.09
C SER A 361 -42.63 6.79 -6.85
N SER A 362 -43.21 7.68 -6.02
CA SER A 362 -44.62 7.57 -5.59
C SER A 362 -45.49 8.84 -5.71
N LEU A 363 -45.01 9.95 -6.29
CA LEU A 363 -45.81 11.18 -6.45
C LEU A 363 -45.91 11.60 -7.92
N THR A 364 -47.13 11.62 -8.44
CA THR A 364 -47.50 11.79 -9.86
C THR A 364 -47.49 13.24 -10.37
N THR A 365 -46.98 14.21 -9.61
CA THR A 365 -46.81 15.59 -10.07
C THR A 365 -45.55 16.22 -9.46
N PRO A 366 -44.57 16.69 -10.27
CA PRO A 366 -43.38 17.34 -9.74
C PRO A 366 -43.68 18.76 -9.22
N ASP A 367 -43.34 19.02 -7.96
CA ASP A 367 -43.38 20.37 -7.37
C ASP A 367 -42.35 21.29 -8.08
N PRO A 368 -42.76 22.49 -8.55
CA PRO A 368 -41.84 23.49 -9.14
C PRO A 368 -40.60 23.80 -8.28
N SER A 369 -40.70 23.69 -6.95
CA SER A 369 -39.59 23.88 -6.01
C SER A 369 -38.52 22.77 -6.14
N GLU A 370 -38.94 21.52 -6.34
CA GLU A 370 -38.03 20.37 -6.49
C GLU A 370 -37.31 20.41 -7.85
N VAL A 371 -38.00 20.83 -8.91
CA VAL A 371 -37.39 21.03 -10.24
C VAL A 371 -36.29 22.10 -10.21
N ALA A 372 -36.51 23.19 -9.46
CA ALA A 372 -35.50 24.24 -9.29
C ALA A 372 -34.27 23.76 -8.49
N LYS A 373 -34.47 22.97 -7.43
CA LYS A 373 -33.38 22.37 -6.63
C LYS A 373 -32.56 21.36 -7.45
N LEU A 374 -33.21 20.53 -8.25
CA LEU A 374 -32.56 19.57 -9.14
C LEU A 374 -31.74 20.29 -10.22
N SER A 375 -32.29 21.34 -10.82
CA SER A 375 -31.59 22.16 -11.82
C SER A 375 -30.33 22.83 -11.23
N LYS A 376 -30.41 23.33 -9.99
CA LYS A 376 -29.26 23.91 -9.28
C LYS A 376 -28.19 22.86 -8.95
N THR A 377 -28.61 21.66 -8.55
CA THR A 377 -27.71 20.54 -8.22
C THR A 377 -26.99 20.03 -9.48
N ARG A 378 -27.71 19.92 -10.60
CA ARG A 378 -27.15 19.58 -11.92
C ARG A 378 -26.09 20.58 -12.36
N ARG A 379 -26.34 21.89 -12.24
CA ARG A 379 -25.36 22.93 -12.59
C ARG A 379 -24.06 22.79 -11.78
N LYS A 380 -24.17 22.67 -10.46
CA LYS A 380 -23.01 22.47 -9.57
C LYS A 380 -22.18 21.24 -9.94
N MET A 381 -22.83 20.16 -10.39
CA MET A 381 -22.14 18.94 -10.80
C MET A 381 -21.35 19.15 -12.10
N VAL A 382 -21.94 19.79 -13.11
CA VAL A 382 -21.26 20.12 -14.37
C VAL A 382 -20.06 21.04 -14.11
N ASP A 383 -20.24 22.06 -13.27
CA ASP A 383 -19.16 22.97 -12.88
C ASP A 383 -18.01 22.22 -12.18
N SER A 384 -18.35 21.23 -11.34
CA SER A 384 -17.37 20.39 -10.64
C SER A 384 -16.59 19.50 -11.61
N PHE A 385 -17.25 18.87 -12.59
CA PHE A 385 -16.56 18.09 -13.63
C PHE A 385 -15.72 18.96 -14.56
N SER A 386 -16.20 20.14 -14.93
CA SER A 386 -15.42 21.12 -15.72
C SER A 386 -14.13 21.51 -14.98
N THR A 387 -14.25 21.81 -13.68
CA THR A 387 -13.08 22.10 -12.84
C THR A 387 -12.13 20.90 -12.75
N TYR A 388 -12.67 19.69 -12.60
CA TYR A 388 -11.88 18.46 -12.53
C TYR A 388 -11.12 18.17 -13.83
N ASP A 389 -11.75 18.38 -14.99
CA ASP A 389 -11.14 18.23 -16.31
C ASP A 389 -10.06 19.30 -16.55
N GLN A 390 -10.30 20.55 -16.16
CA GLN A 390 -9.29 21.61 -16.22
C GLN A 390 -8.04 21.25 -15.41
N LEU A 391 -8.21 20.72 -14.19
CA LEU A 391 -7.10 20.25 -13.36
C LEU A 391 -6.37 19.07 -14.02
N THR A 392 -7.10 18.14 -14.65
CA THR A 392 -6.52 17.01 -15.39
C THR A 392 -5.67 17.49 -16.57
N LYS A 393 -6.17 18.46 -17.34
CA LYS A 393 -5.43 19.10 -18.46
C LYS A 393 -4.19 19.86 -17.98
N GLN A 394 -4.28 20.55 -16.83
CA GLN A 394 -3.11 21.18 -16.21
C GLN A 394 -2.07 20.14 -15.81
N LEU A 395 -2.52 19.02 -15.22
CA LEU A 395 -1.63 17.94 -14.80
C LEU A 395 -0.96 17.26 -16.01
N LEU A 396 -1.64 17.10 -17.15
CA LEU A 396 -1.07 16.59 -18.40
C LEU A 396 0.04 17.50 -18.96
N ARG A 397 -0.07 18.81 -18.79
CA ARG A 397 0.92 19.79 -19.29
C ARG A 397 2.19 19.86 -18.43
N LEU A 398 2.16 19.32 -17.20
CA LEU A 398 3.33 19.34 -16.33
C LEU A 398 4.43 18.42 -16.88
N LYS A 399 5.69 18.89 -16.81
CA LYS A 399 6.87 18.08 -17.11
C LYS A 399 7.38 17.40 -15.82
N PRO A 400 7.39 16.06 -15.72
CA PRO A 400 7.93 15.35 -14.56
C PRO A 400 9.43 15.60 -14.37
N ARG A 401 9.89 15.71 -13.12
CA ARG A 401 11.32 15.90 -12.81
C ARG A 401 12.12 14.60 -12.89
N ASN A 402 11.47 13.45 -12.74
CA ASN A 402 12.09 12.14 -12.78
C ASN A 402 11.07 11.06 -13.24
N ALA A 403 11.59 9.86 -13.53
CA ALA A 403 10.77 8.74 -14.01
C ALA A 403 9.67 8.31 -13.03
N SER A 404 9.88 8.44 -11.72
CA SER A 404 8.88 8.11 -10.71
C SER A 404 7.72 9.11 -10.72
N GLU A 405 8.02 10.40 -10.82
CA GLU A 405 7.01 11.46 -10.94
C GLU A 405 6.19 11.28 -12.24
N GLY A 406 6.83 10.85 -13.33
CA GLY A 406 6.13 10.51 -14.58
C GLY A 406 5.15 9.34 -14.43
N ARG A 407 5.56 8.27 -13.74
CA ARG A 407 4.64 7.15 -13.45
C ARG A 407 3.44 7.57 -12.60
N ILE A 408 3.66 8.40 -11.59
CA ILE A 408 2.58 8.93 -10.73
C ILE A 408 1.63 9.80 -11.58
N GLN A 409 2.16 10.69 -12.41
CA GLN A 409 1.37 11.54 -13.31
C GLN A 409 0.46 10.70 -14.21
N SER A 410 1.00 9.69 -14.89
CA SER A 410 0.22 8.81 -15.78
C SER A 410 -0.88 8.05 -15.02
N ALA A 411 -0.59 7.58 -13.81
CA ALA A 411 -1.58 6.90 -12.97
C ALA A 411 -2.73 7.84 -12.57
N ILE A 412 -2.42 9.08 -12.19
CA ILE A 412 -3.43 10.09 -11.84
C ILE A 412 -4.32 10.40 -13.05
N ILE A 413 -3.74 10.63 -14.23
CA ILE A 413 -4.50 10.93 -15.46
C ILE A 413 -5.41 9.77 -15.85
N SER A 414 -4.89 8.54 -15.76
CA SER A 414 -5.69 7.34 -16.04
C SER A 414 -6.88 7.24 -15.09
N ARG A 415 -6.67 7.42 -13.78
CA ARG A 415 -7.78 7.39 -12.80
C ARG A 415 -8.77 8.52 -13.02
N ALA A 416 -8.29 9.72 -13.35
CA ALA A 416 -9.14 10.88 -13.62
C ALA A 416 -10.07 10.62 -14.81
N SER A 417 -9.55 10.00 -15.88
CA SER A 417 -10.34 9.62 -17.05
C SER A 417 -11.45 8.61 -16.68
N SER A 418 -11.10 7.56 -15.92
CA SER A 418 -12.08 6.59 -15.43
C SER A 418 -13.12 7.21 -14.49
N PHE A 419 -12.71 8.14 -13.63
CA PHE A 419 -13.61 8.81 -12.68
C PHE A 419 -14.70 9.61 -13.39
N ILE A 420 -14.34 10.34 -14.44
CA ILE A 420 -15.30 11.09 -15.26
C ILE A 420 -16.30 10.12 -15.92
N GLN A 421 -15.81 9.02 -16.49
CA GLN A 421 -16.65 8.02 -17.15
C GLN A 421 -17.64 7.36 -16.19
N GLU A 422 -17.19 6.95 -15.00
CA GLU A 422 -18.02 6.30 -13.98
C GLU A 422 -19.16 7.20 -13.48
N ASN A 423 -18.90 8.49 -13.28
CA ASN A 423 -19.79 9.37 -12.53
C ASN A 423 -20.60 10.35 -13.39
N MET A 424 -20.31 10.51 -14.69
CA MET A 424 -21.16 11.29 -15.60
C MET A 424 -22.37 10.51 -16.13
N LEU A 425 -22.25 9.19 -16.31
CA LEU A 425 -23.28 8.36 -16.96
C LEU A 425 -24.62 8.20 -16.19
N PRO A 426 -24.67 8.20 -14.84
CA PRO A 426 -25.93 8.11 -14.11
C PRO A 426 -26.91 9.27 -14.40
N LEU A 427 -26.39 10.45 -14.80
CA LEU A 427 -27.18 11.67 -14.97
C LEU A 427 -28.13 11.64 -16.16
N GLY A 428 -27.69 11.13 -17.32
CA GLY A 428 -28.54 11.09 -18.52
C GLY A 428 -29.84 10.31 -18.28
N ARG A 429 -29.75 9.23 -17.49
CA ARG A 429 -30.87 8.37 -17.12
C ARG A 429 -31.79 9.01 -16.08
N LEU A 430 -31.23 9.78 -15.15
CA LEU A 430 -31.96 10.46 -14.08
C LEU A 430 -32.78 11.64 -14.62
N THR A 431 -32.22 12.41 -15.54
CA THR A 431 -32.93 13.54 -16.15
C THR A 431 -33.99 13.10 -17.15
N ALA A 432 -33.74 12.04 -17.93
CA ALA A 432 -34.71 11.52 -18.89
C ALA A 432 -36.01 11.02 -18.24
N LYS A 433 -35.93 10.43 -17.03
CA LYS A 433 -37.11 9.96 -16.27
C LYS A 433 -37.99 11.09 -15.73
N LEU A 434 -37.44 12.28 -15.54
CA LEU A 434 -38.17 13.45 -15.03
C LEU A 434 -38.85 14.25 -16.15
N THR A 435 -38.27 14.27 -17.36
CA THR A 435 -38.88 14.92 -18.54
C THR A 435 -39.87 14.03 -19.29
N SER A 436 -39.82 12.70 -19.13
CA SER A 436 -40.72 11.76 -19.83
C SER A 436 -42.14 11.65 -19.26
N GLN A 437 -42.52 12.48 -18.28
CA GLN A 437 -43.88 12.49 -17.69
C GLN A 437 -44.73 13.70 -18.10
N SER A 438 -44.37 14.40 -19.18
CA SER A 438 -45.29 15.33 -19.83
C SER A 438 -46.31 14.54 -20.68
N PRO A 439 -47.62 14.80 -20.57
CA PRO A 439 -48.64 13.96 -21.18
C PRO A 439 -48.55 14.00 -22.71
N SER A 440 -48.45 12.82 -23.33
CA SER A 440 -48.54 12.63 -24.76
C SER A 440 -50.01 12.72 -25.21
N PRO A 441 -50.39 13.52 -26.23
CA PRO A 441 -51.72 13.43 -26.82
C PRO A 441 -51.78 12.25 -27.79
N GLY A 442 -52.64 11.28 -27.48
CA GLY A 442 -52.90 10.12 -28.34
C GLY A 442 -53.75 10.45 -29.57
N SER A 443 -53.53 9.68 -30.64
CA SER A 443 -54.32 9.55 -31.87
C SER A 443 -55.81 9.28 -31.59
N SER A 444 -56.81 9.83 -32.30
CA SER A 444 -57.07 9.65 -33.74
C SER A 444 -58.12 10.65 -34.25
N GLN A 445 -57.90 11.15 -35.48
CA GLN A 445 -58.86 11.64 -36.50
C GLN A 445 -60.16 12.36 -36.09
N GLU A 446 -60.24 13.66 -36.42
CA GLU A 446 -61.15 14.17 -37.45
C GLU A 446 -60.76 15.60 -37.88
N ARG A 447 -61.05 15.93 -39.14
CA ARG A 447 -60.70 17.19 -39.80
C ARG A 447 -61.48 18.34 -39.18
N ASN A 448 -60.81 19.41 -38.78
CA ASN A 448 -61.19 20.77 -39.15
C ASN A 448 -60.06 21.76 -38.84
N SER A 449 -59.86 22.68 -39.77
CA SER A 449 -59.06 23.89 -39.60
C SER A 449 -59.48 24.61 -38.32
N ASP A 450 -58.54 24.89 -37.42
CA ASP A 450 -58.50 26.19 -36.77
C ASP A 450 -57.12 26.50 -36.17
N ASN A 451 -56.61 27.63 -36.63
CA ASN A 451 -55.42 28.31 -36.18
C ASN A 451 -55.66 28.79 -34.74
N SER A 452 -55.08 28.11 -33.76
CA SER A 452 -55.10 28.57 -32.36
C SER A 452 -53.66 28.63 -31.82
N ASN A 453 -53.15 29.86 -31.72
CA ASN A 453 -52.01 30.20 -30.88
C ASN A 453 -52.22 29.57 -29.50
N LYS A 454 -51.32 28.67 -29.10
CA LYS A 454 -51.13 28.37 -27.68
C LYS A 454 -50.49 29.62 -27.07
N ASP A 455 -51.30 30.47 -26.46
CA ASP A 455 -50.81 31.56 -25.63
C ASP A 455 -50.09 30.98 -24.41
N LEU A 456 -48.78 30.79 -24.56
CA LEU A 456 -47.87 30.42 -23.48
C LEU A 456 -47.79 31.57 -22.48
N SER A 457 -47.86 31.26 -21.19
CA SER A 457 -47.66 32.26 -20.15
C SER A 457 -46.25 32.86 -20.23
N ILE A 458 -46.10 34.15 -19.91
CA ILE A 458 -44.79 34.86 -19.85
C ILE A 458 -43.77 34.08 -19.00
N LYS A 459 -44.23 33.39 -17.95
CA LYS A 459 -43.39 32.57 -17.09
C LYS A 459 -42.91 31.30 -17.81
N GLU A 460 -43.80 30.63 -18.55
CA GLU A 460 -43.47 29.43 -19.32
C GLU A 460 -42.52 29.75 -20.48
N ILE A 461 -42.72 30.89 -21.17
CA ILE A 461 -41.81 31.38 -22.23
C ILE A 461 -40.40 31.59 -21.66
N LYS A 462 -40.30 32.23 -20.48
CA LYS A 462 -39.00 32.48 -19.82
C LYS A 462 -38.32 31.17 -19.38
N ASP A 463 -39.10 30.22 -18.87
CA ASP A 463 -38.59 28.92 -18.44
C ASP A 463 -38.11 28.09 -19.63
N TYR A 464 -38.88 28.03 -20.74
CA TYR A 464 -38.47 27.35 -21.97
C TYR A 464 -37.27 28.01 -22.64
N ARG A 465 -37.17 29.35 -22.65
CA ARG A 465 -35.97 30.07 -23.13
C ARG A 465 -34.73 29.70 -22.31
N THR A 466 -34.87 29.62 -20.99
CA THR A 466 -33.76 29.23 -20.09
C THR A 466 -33.34 27.77 -20.33
N GLN A 467 -34.30 26.87 -20.50
CA GLN A 467 -34.02 25.46 -20.84
C GLN A 467 -33.32 25.33 -22.20
N LEU A 468 -33.78 26.06 -23.21
CA LEU A 468 -33.18 26.06 -24.54
C LEU A 468 -31.74 26.58 -24.52
N MET A 469 -31.44 27.62 -23.73
CA MET A 469 -30.08 28.13 -23.56
C MET A 469 -29.15 27.06 -22.96
N VAL A 470 -29.62 26.36 -21.93
CA VAL A 470 -28.85 25.29 -21.28
C VAL A 470 -28.62 24.10 -22.22
N ILE A 471 -29.60 23.72 -23.03
CA ILE A 471 -29.46 22.62 -23.99
C ILE A 471 -28.50 23.00 -25.12
N LYS A 472 -28.55 24.24 -25.61
CA LYS A 472 -27.58 24.76 -26.59
C LYS A 472 -26.14 24.75 -26.06
N GLU A 473 -25.95 25.09 -24.78
CA GLU A 473 -24.63 25.01 -24.13
C GLU A 473 -24.15 23.57 -23.96
N GLN A 474 -25.04 22.64 -23.60
CA GLN A 474 -24.74 21.20 -23.53
C GLN A 474 -24.37 20.62 -24.89
N LYS A 475 -25.07 21.03 -25.96
CA LYS A 475 -24.75 20.64 -27.34
C LYS A 475 -23.32 21.01 -27.70
N PHE A 476 -22.93 22.26 -27.43
CA PHE A 476 -21.58 22.77 -27.69
C PHE A 476 -20.49 21.98 -26.95
N LEU A 477 -20.73 21.63 -25.68
CA LEU A 477 -19.80 20.83 -24.88
C LEU A 477 -19.64 19.40 -25.42
N VAL A 478 -20.76 18.76 -25.80
CA VAL A 478 -20.73 17.39 -26.37
C VAL A 478 -20.04 17.39 -27.74
N GLU A 479 -20.24 18.41 -28.57
CA GLU A 479 -19.52 18.58 -29.84
C GLU A 479 -18.00 18.69 -29.64
N ASP A 480 -17.53 19.46 -28.66
CA ASP A 480 -16.10 19.57 -28.32
C ASP A 480 -15.53 18.24 -27.77
N MET A 481 -16.33 17.51 -26.97
CA MET A 481 -15.97 16.17 -26.48
C MET A 481 -15.85 15.16 -27.62
N ILE A 482 -16.76 15.18 -28.62
CA ILE A 482 -16.67 14.33 -29.82
C ILE A 482 -15.40 14.66 -30.61
N ALA A 483 -15.11 15.96 -30.82
CA ALA A 483 -13.90 16.39 -31.51
C ALA A 483 -12.63 15.92 -30.78
N THR A 484 -12.61 16.00 -29.45
CA THR A 484 -11.51 15.53 -28.61
C THR A 484 -11.36 14.01 -28.64
N ALA A 485 -12.45 13.25 -28.51
CA ALA A 485 -12.43 11.78 -28.57
C ALA A 485 -11.94 11.29 -29.94
N THR A 486 -12.40 11.93 -31.02
CA THR A 486 -11.96 11.65 -32.39
C THR A 486 -10.48 11.94 -32.59
N LYS A 487 -9.98 13.08 -32.08
CA LYS A 487 -8.54 13.43 -32.11
C LYS A 487 -7.66 12.41 -31.38
N HIS A 488 -8.18 11.79 -30.32
CA HIS A 488 -7.49 10.74 -29.56
C HIS A 488 -7.78 9.32 -30.06
N ARG A 489 -8.43 9.16 -31.23
CA ARG A 489 -8.78 7.86 -31.85
C ARG A 489 -9.64 6.95 -30.97
N LYS A 490 -10.46 7.53 -30.10
CA LYS A 490 -11.42 6.81 -29.26
C LYS A 490 -12.79 6.79 -29.95
N PHE A 491 -12.90 5.96 -31.00
CA PHE A 491 -14.09 5.96 -31.88
C PHE A 491 -15.36 5.43 -31.20
N ASP A 492 -15.24 4.50 -30.27
CA ASP A 492 -16.39 4.00 -29.49
C ASP A 492 -16.99 5.11 -28.59
N GLU A 493 -16.13 5.97 -28.04
CA GLU A 493 -16.53 7.15 -27.24
C GLU A 493 -17.20 8.20 -28.13
N ALA A 494 -16.66 8.46 -29.32
CA ALA A 494 -17.26 9.38 -30.29
C ALA A 494 -18.66 8.90 -30.71
N LEU A 495 -18.86 7.61 -30.96
CA LEU A 495 -20.16 7.04 -31.34
C LEU A 495 -21.22 7.20 -30.24
N VAL A 496 -20.87 6.99 -28.98
CA VAL A 496 -21.80 7.17 -27.85
C VAL A 496 -22.13 8.65 -27.66
N LEU A 497 -21.13 9.54 -27.75
CA LEU A 497 -21.35 10.98 -27.64
C LEU A 497 -22.19 11.52 -28.80
N SER A 498 -22.05 10.99 -30.02
CA SER A 498 -22.88 11.35 -31.16
C SER A 498 -24.36 11.01 -30.95
N LYS A 499 -24.68 9.89 -30.29
CA LYS A 499 -26.06 9.56 -29.92
C LYS A 499 -26.64 10.54 -28.88
N ASN A 500 -25.83 10.93 -27.89
CA ASN A 500 -26.23 11.96 -26.92
C ASN A 500 -26.46 13.32 -27.61
N LEU A 501 -25.63 13.66 -28.60
CA LEU A 501 -25.79 14.87 -29.39
C LEU A 501 -27.11 14.87 -30.19
N GLU A 502 -27.48 13.73 -30.76
CA GLU A 502 -28.74 13.53 -31.48
C GLU A 502 -29.96 13.73 -30.56
N GLU A 503 -29.92 13.16 -29.35
CA GLU A 503 -30.98 13.36 -28.35
C GLU A 503 -31.11 14.82 -27.91
N LEU A 504 -29.99 15.52 -27.70
CA LEU A 504 -29.98 16.95 -27.36
C LEU A 504 -30.53 17.82 -28.49
N ASN A 505 -30.26 17.45 -29.76
CA ASN A 505 -30.84 18.14 -30.92
C ASN A 505 -32.36 17.98 -30.96
N LEU A 506 -32.87 16.75 -30.79
CA LEU A 506 -34.32 16.50 -30.77
C LEU A 506 -35.04 17.28 -29.65
N GLN A 507 -34.40 17.40 -28.48
CA GLN A 507 -34.92 18.19 -27.36
C GLN A 507 -34.90 19.70 -27.64
N ALA A 508 -33.82 20.20 -28.25
CA ALA A 508 -33.71 21.60 -28.66
C ALA A 508 -34.76 21.97 -29.71
N ASP A 509 -34.97 21.10 -30.70
CA ASP A 509 -35.96 21.29 -31.76
C ASP A 509 -37.39 21.24 -31.20
N GLY A 510 -37.67 20.32 -30.26
CA GLY A 510 -38.94 20.26 -29.55
C GLY A 510 -39.25 21.54 -28.77
N LEU A 511 -38.28 22.07 -28.02
CA LEU A 511 -38.43 23.34 -27.28
C LEU A 511 -38.54 24.54 -28.21
N THR A 512 -37.84 24.55 -29.34
CA THR A 512 -37.92 25.62 -30.33
C THR A 512 -39.29 25.65 -31.00
N ASN A 513 -39.83 24.48 -31.35
CA ASN A 513 -41.18 24.34 -31.90
C ASN A 513 -42.28 24.72 -30.88
N LEU A 514 -42.07 24.41 -29.59
CA LEU A 514 -42.96 24.84 -28.51
C LEU A 514 -42.94 26.36 -28.32
N LEU A 515 -41.76 26.99 -28.41
CA LEU A 515 -41.61 28.45 -28.29
C LEU A 515 -42.12 29.23 -29.51
N GLY A 516 -42.20 28.60 -30.69
CA GLY A 516 -42.69 29.26 -31.91
C GLY A 516 -41.95 30.57 -32.22
N GLY A 517 -42.70 31.63 -32.60
CA GLY A 517 -42.16 32.96 -32.87
C GLY A 517 -41.63 33.73 -31.64
N GLU A 518 -41.85 33.19 -30.44
CA GLU A 518 -41.30 33.67 -29.17
C GLU A 518 -39.94 33.01 -28.82
N GLY A 519 -39.36 32.22 -29.74
CA GLY A 519 -37.96 31.80 -29.65
C GLY A 519 -37.00 32.99 -29.71
N PHE A 520 -35.77 32.82 -29.21
CA PHE A 520 -34.72 33.86 -29.35
C PHE A 520 -34.57 34.22 -30.85
N SER A 521 -34.98 35.42 -31.23
CA SER A 521 -34.72 36.02 -32.53
C SER A 521 -33.22 36.27 -32.71
#